data_AF-A0A376BZV4-F1
#
_entry.id   AF-A0A376BZV4-F1
#
_cell.length_a   1.000
_cell.length_b   1.000
_cell.length_c   1.000
_cell.angle_alpha   90.00
_cell.angle_beta   90.00
_cell.angle_gamma   90.00
#
_symmetry.space_group_name_H-M   'P 1'
#
loop_
_entity.id
_entity.type
_entity.pdbx_description
1 polymer ?
#
loop_
_entity_poly.entity_id
_entity_poly.type
_entity_poly.pdbx_seq_one_letter_code
_entity_poly.pdbx_strand_id
1 'polypeptide(L)'
;MITSKNYHYIQRIAKRTLPFLKKENRFTKIYEQEGRSDEANEKISQLIQSKKPFMVARFGSTESAAIINYIEKNKEQSDIFAIYRHLKGDLNIFWKQDKKFLNNLCSLSGFFPNDEKLLSSFVDLMIESAKNLDILGIWNHLEEYIPHIPENTFLCKIRELEPWFYNNPWSQYLEGKKILVIHPFEGSIRHQYAKNIRGGGFVQR
;
A
#
# COMPACT_ATOMS: atom_id res chain seq x y z
N MET A 1 -15.57 22.62 17.99
CA MET A 1 -14.52 21.59 18.11
C MET A 1 -15.07 20.23 17.70
N ILE A 2 -14.35 19.47 16.87
CA ILE A 2 -14.81 18.16 16.40
C ILE A 2 -14.59 17.12 17.51
N THR A 3 -15.65 16.40 17.85
CA THR A 3 -15.69 15.38 18.91
C THR A 3 -16.16 14.05 18.32
N SER A 4 -15.93 12.95 19.05
CA SER A 4 -16.48 11.64 18.68
C SER A 4 -18.00 11.65 18.56
N LYS A 5 -18.69 12.54 19.31
CA LYS A 5 -20.15 12.65 19.32
C LYS A 5 -20.73 13.32 18.08
N ASN A 6 -20.06 14.30 17.47
CA ASN A 6 -20.60 15.06 16.34
C ASN A 6 -19.96 14.73 14.98
N TYR A 7 -18.92 13.90 14.97
CA TYR A 7 -18.21 13.53 13.73
C TYR A 7 -19.07 12.81 12.69
N HIS A 8 -19.98 11.94 13.11
CA HIS A 8 -20.81 11.17 12.19
C HIS A 8 -21.69 12.08 11.30
N TYR A 9 -22.05 13.27 11.77
CA TYR A 9 -22.72 14.29 10.96
C TYR A 9 -21.82 14.81 9.85
N ILE A 10 -20.56 15.11 10.17
CA ILE A 10 -19.56 15.57 9.21
C ILE A 10 -19.28 14.48 8.17
N GLN A 11 -19.12 13.22 8.58
CA GLN A 11 -18.99 12.10 7.63
C GLN A 11 -20.19 11.96 6.69
N ARG A 12 -21.41 12.12 7.23
CA ARG A 12 -22.63 12.02 6.41
C ARG A 12 -22.70 13.13 5.37
N ILE A 13 -22.26 14.34 5.72
CA ILE A 13 -22.17 15.46 4.77
C ILE A 13 -21.06 15.18 3.76
N ALA A 14 -19.87 14.78 4.20
CA ALA A 14 -18.75 14.47 3.34
C ALA A 14 -19.10 13.39 2.32
N LYS A 15 -19.76 12.30 2.70
CA LYS A 15 -20.23 11.26 1.75
C LYS A 15 -21.13 11.80 0.64
N ARG A 16 -21.88 12.87 0.90
CA ARG A 16 -22.74 13.52 -0.09
C ARG A 16 -21.98 14.53 -0.94
N THR A 17 -20.95 15.18 -0.41
CA THR A 17 -20.18 16.19 -1.14
C THR A 17 -18.99 15.59 -1.91
N LEU A 18 -18.44 14.47 -1.44
CA LEU A 18 -17.26 13.80 -2.00
C LEU A 18 -17.36 13.56 -3.51
N PRO A 19 -18.47 13.03 -4.05
CA PRO A 19 -18.58 12.76 -5.49
C PRO A 19 -18.51 14.03 -6.36
N PHE A 20 -18.80 15.20 -5.78
CA PHE A 20 -18.80 16.47 -6.48
C PHE A 20 -17.52 17.28 -6.27
N LEU A 21 -16.83 17.06 -5.14
CA LEU A 21 -15.68 17.87 -4.73
C LEU A 21 -14.33 17.17 -4.85
N LYS A 22 -14.29 15.83 -4.76
CA LYS A 22 -13.03 15.08 -4.86
C LYS A 22 -12.57 15.09 -6.31
N LYS A 23 -11.41 15.69 -6.55
CA LYS A 23 -10.75 15.62 -7.85
C LYS A 23 -10.13 14.24 -8.02
N GLU A 24 -10.42 13.62 -9.14
CA GLU A 24 -9.78 12.37 -9.54
C GLU A 24 -8.27 12.59 -9.72
N ASN A 25 -7.47 11.66 -9.21
CA ASN A 25 -6.02 11.63 -9.37
C ASN A 25 -5.57 10.26 -9.90
N ARG A 26 -4.26 10.09 -10.12
CA ARG A 26 -3.70 8.83 -10.65
C ARG A 26 -3.95 7.61 -9.74
N PHE A 27 -4.10 7.80 -8.43
CA PHE A 27 -4.40 6.71 -7.50
C PHE A 27 -5.88 6.31 -7.55
N THR A 28 -6.79 7.29 -7.52
CA THR A 28 -8.24 7.01 -7.60
C THR A 28 -8.60 6.35 -8.91
N LYS A 29 -7.97 6.76 -10.03
CA LYS A 29 -8.12 6.12 -11.34
C LYS A 29 -7.89 4.62 -11.29
N ILE A 30 -6.77 4.20 -10.72
CA ILE A 30 -6.41 2.78 -10.63
C ILE A 30 -7.33 2.05 -9.64
N TYR A 31 -7.69 2.70 -8.53
CA TYR A 31 -8.57 2.12 -7.51
C TYR A 31 -9.99 1.87 -8.05
N GLU A 32 -10.51 2.77 -8.88
CA GLU A 32 -11.86 2.70 -9.45
C GLU A 32 -11.93 1.95 -10.78
N GLN A 33 -10.79 1.72 -11.43
CA GLN A 33 -10.72 0.97 -12.68
C GLN A 33 -11.36 -0.42 -12.51
N GLU A 34 -12.09 -0.88 -13.52
CA GLU A 34 -12.62 -2.23 -13.59
C GLU A 34 -11.71 -3.15 -14.43
N GLY A 35 -11.87 -4.46 -14.32
CA GLY A 35 -11.07 -5.43 -15.08
C GLY A 35 -9.65 -5.65 -14.55
N ARG A 36 -8.83 -6.37 -15.33
CA ARG A 36 -7.42 -6.67 -15.05
C ARG A 36 -6.58 -6.24 -16.24
N SER A 37 -5.42 -5.64 -15.98
CA SER A 37 -4.41 -5.31 -16.98
C SER A 37 -3.21 -6.25 -16.88
N ASP A 38 -2.61 -6.56 -18.03
CA ASP A 38 -1.37 -7.33 -18.15
C ASP A 38 -0.13 -6.41 -18.05
N GLU A 39 -0.31 -5.09 -18.13
CA GLU A 39 0.77 -4.10 -18.17
C GLU A 39 1.73 -4.18 -16.98
N ALA A 40 1.23 -4.49 -15.79
CA ALA A 40 2.06 -4.66 -14.60
C ALA A 40 3.04 -5.83 -14.77
N ASN A 41 2.58 -6.98 -15.31
CA ASN A 41 3.44 -8.13 -15.55
C ASN A 41 4.48 -7.83 -16.62
N GLU A 42 4.10 -7.16 -17.70
CA GLU A 42 5.02 -6.75 -18.76
C GLU A 42 6.11 -5.81 -18.22
N LYS A 43 5.73 -4.79 -17.43
CA LYS A 43 6.68 -3.84 -16.84
C LYS A 43 7.62 -4.50 -15.84
N ILE A 44 7.11 -5.35 -14.94
CA ILE A 44 7.96 -6.09 -14.00
C ILE A 44 8.94 -6.99 -14.78
N SER A 45 8.47 -7.65 -15.85
CA SER A 45 9.31 -8.47 -16.72
C SER A 45 10.44 -7.67 -17.37
N GLN A 46 10.14 -6.47 -17.86
CA GLN A 46 11.14 -5.55 -18.44
C GLN A 46 12.15 -5.09 -17.38
N LEU A 47 11.70 -4.74 -16.17
CA LEU A 47 12.58 -4.34 -15.07
C LEU A 47 13.53 -5.47 -14.66
N ILE A 48 13.03 -6.70 -14.52
CA ILE A 48 13.84 -7.91 -14.22
C ILE A 48 14.93 -8.14 -15.28
N GLN A 49 14.62 -7.90 -16.55
CA GLN A 49 15.54 -8.07 -17.67
C GLN A 49 16.54 -6.92 -17.80
N SER A 50 16.18 -5.71 -17.35
CA SER A 50 17.03 -4.51 -17.44
C SER A 50 18.35 -4.60 -16.66
N LYS A 51 18.42 -5.51 -15.67
CA LYS A 51 19.53 -5.67 -14.72
C LYS A 51 19.85 -4.42 -13.89
N LYS A 52 18.97 -3.41 -13.87
CA LYS A 52 19.06 -2.26 -12.98
C LYS A 52 18.36 -2.57 -11.65
N PRO A 53 18.80 -2.00 -10.52
CA PRO A 53 18.01 -2.05 -9.29
C PRO A 53 16.64 -1.41 -9.52
N PHE A 54 15.59 -2.01 -8.96
CA PHE A 54 14.23 -1.49 -9.03
C PHE A 54 13.43 -1.93 -7.79
N MET A 55 12.34 -1.22 -7.50
CA MET A 55 11.42 -1.54 -6.41
C MET A 55 9.98 -1.66 -6.90
N VAL A 56 9.39 -2.84 -6.68
CA VAL A 56 7.96 -3.12 -6.85
C VAL A 56 7.38 -3.40 -5.48
N ALA A 57 6.38 -2.64 -5.05
CA ALA A 57 5.83 -2.79 -3.70
C ALA A 57 4.33 -2.52 -3.63
N ARG A 58 3.79 -2.69 -2.41
CA ARG A 58 2.44 -2.30 -1.99
C ARG A 58 2.51 -1.79 -0.55
N PHE A 59 1.52 -1.02 -0.11
CA PHE A 59 1.33 -0.76 1.32
C PHE A 59 0.21 -1.66 1.89
N GLY A 60 0.38 -2.14 3.11
CA GLY A 60 -0.69 -2.78 3.87
C GLY A 60 -1.69 -1.76 4.39
N SER A 61 -2.98 -2.12 4.53
CA SER A 61 -4.02 -1.19 5.01
C SER A 61 -3.72 -0.59 6.38
N THR A 62 -3.20 -1.40 7.30
CA THR A 62 -2.83 -0.97 8.66
C THR A 62 -1.54 -0.15 8.69
N GLU A 63 -0.61 -0.41 7.76
CA GLU A 63 0.61 0.40 7.57
C GLU A 63 0.26 1.78 7.03
N SER A 64 -0.52 1.85 5.94
CA SER A 64 -1.00 3.12 5.37
C SER A 64 -1.78 3.92 6.42
N ALA A 65 -2.68 3.27 7.16
CA ALA A 65 -3.42 3.90 8.25
C ALA A 65 -2.48 4.51 9.31
N ALA A 66 -1.47 3.77 9.76
CA ALA A 66 -0.52 4.26 10.76
C ALA A 66 0.35 5.42 10.26
N ILE A 67 0.85 5.33 9.01
CA ILE A 67 1.66 6.38 8.37
C ILE A 67 0.86 7.67 8.26
N ILE A 68 -0.34 7.60 7.67
CA ILE A 68 -1.20 8.77 7.48
C ILE A 68 -1.63 9.34 8.84
N ASN A 69 -1.97 8.50 9.82
CA ASN A 69 -2.28 8.94 11.18
C ASN A 69 -1.14 9.76 11.80
N TYR A 70 0.09 9.25 11.69
CA TYR A 70 1.26 9.89 12.25
C TYR A 70 1.54 11.25 11.60
N ILE A 71 1.49 11.31 10.26
CA ILE A 71 1.68 12.56 9.51
C ILE A 71 0.61 13.59 9.92
N GLU A 72 -0.65 13.18 9.97
CA GLU A 72 -1.76 14.08 10.30
C GLU A 72 -1.74 14.56 11.75
N LYS A 73 -1.33 13.72 12.70
CA LYS A 73 -1.13 14.11 14.10
C LYS A 73 -0.10 15.24 14.23
N ASN A 74 0.93 15.23 13.39
CA ASN A 74 2.02 16.20 13.41
C ASN A 74 1.72 17.50 12.63
N LYS A 75 0.59 17.57 11.91
CA LYS A 75 0.15 18.82 11.26
C LYS A 75 -0.66 19.65 12.26
N GLU A 76 -0.12 20.77 12.71
CA GLU A 76 -0.90 21.76 13.45
C GLU A 76 -1.97 22.36 12.52
N GLN A 77 -3.23 21.99 12.72
CA GLN A 77 -4.33 22.53 11.94
C GLN A 77 -5.57 22.79 12.79
N SER A 78 -6.29 23.86 12.46
CA SER A 78 -7.58 24.16 13.10
C SER A 78 -8.64 23.14 12.68
N ASP A 79 -9.59 22.88 13.57
CA ASP A 79 -10.72 21.98 13.30
C ASP A 79 -11.51 22.37 12.04
N ILE A 80 -11.61 23.67 11.74
CA ILE A 80 -12.32 24.18 10.56
C ILE A 80 -11.59 23.76 9.27
N PHE A 81 -10.26 23.88 9.25
CA PHE A 81 -9.45 23.47 8.11
C PHE A 81 -9.52 21.94 7.89
N ALA A 82 -9.52 21.17 8.97
CA ALA A 82 -9.71 19.72 8.92
C ALA A 82 -11.08 19.34 8.31
N ILE A 83 -12.16 20.03 8.71
CA ILE A 83 -13.50 19.84 8.12
C ILE A 83 -13.50 20.13 6.63
N TYR A 84 -12.91 21.26 6.23
CA TYR A 84 -12.87 21.68 4.84
C TYR A 84 -12.18 20.64 3.95
N ARG A 85 -10.98 20.15 4.35
CA ARG A 85 -10.26 19.11 3.60
C ARG A 85 -11.05 17.82 3.50
N HIS A 86 -11.75 17.43 4.55
CA HIS A 86 -12.58 16.23 4.52
C HIS A 86 -13.78 16.34 3.59
N LEU A 87 -14.45 17.50 3.56
CA LEU A 87 -15.55 17.74 2.63
C LEU A 87 -15.08 17.70 1.17
N LYS A 88 -13.83 18.12 0.91
CA LYS A 88 -13.16 18.02 -0.39
C LYS A 88 -12.65 16.62 -0.74
N GLY A 89 -12.67 15.70 0.22
CA GLY A 89 -12.13 14.37 0.03
C GLY A 89 -10.63 14.26 0.06
N ASP A 90 -9.96 15.24 0.66
CA ASP A 90 -8.50 15.29 0.78
C ASP A 90 -7.98 14.52 1.99
N LEU A 91 -8.80 14.15 2.98
CA LEU A 91 -8.45 13.22 4.07
C LEU A 91 -9.64 13.01 5.02
N ASN A 92 -9.86 11.77 5.45
CA ASN A 92 -10.84 11.45 6.48
C ASN A 92 -10.41 12.02 7.84
N ILE A 93 -11.19 12.94 8.40
CA ILE A 93 -10.97 13.49 9.75
C ILE A 93 -11.01 12.33 10.75
N PHE A 94 -10.12 12.40 11.73
CA PHE A 94 -9.92 11.53 12.89
C PHE A 94 -8.76 10.55 12.80
N TRP A 95 -7.60 11.12 13.08
CA TRP A 95 -6.43 10.41 13.56
C TRP A 95 -6.00 11.09 14.87
N LYS A 96 -6.93 11.15 15.85
CA LYS A 96 -6.59 11.51 17.23
C LYS A 96 -5.88 10.30 17.88
N GLN A 97 -5.21 10.51 19.01
CA GLN A 97 -4.44 9.51 19.78
C GLN A 97 -5.24 8.24 20.12
N ASP A 98 -5.51 7.41 19.12
CA ASP A 98 -6.18 6.13 19.28
C ASP A 98 -5.10 5.05 19.22
N LYS A 99 -4.87 4.43 20.37
CA LYS A 99 -3.95 3.30 20.51
C LYS A 99 -4.29 2.16 19.56
N LYS A 100 -5.53 2.11 19.03
CA LYS A 100 -5.94 1.14 18.01
C LYS A 100 -5.03 1.10 16.80
N PHE A 101 -4.49 2.22 16.32
CA PHE A 101 -3.63 2.21 15.13
C PHE A 101 -2.29 1.57 15.40
N LEU A 102 -1.66 1.91 16.53
CA LEU A 102 -0.42 1.27 16.95
C LEU A 102 -0.64 -0.22 17.28
N ASN A 103 -1.74 -0.54 17.96
CA ASN A 103 -2.12 -1.93 18.28
C ASN A 103 -2.37 -2.77 17.01
N ASN A 104 -3.04 -2.19 16.01
CA ASN A 104 -3.28 -2.84 14.73
C ASN A 104 -1.98 -2.99 13.94
N LEU A 105 -1.13 -1.96 13.91
CA LEU A 105 0.18 -2.03 13.26
C LEU A 105 1.03 -3.15 13.88
N CYS A 106 1.05 -3.26 15.21
CA CYS A 106 1.76 -4.31 15.91
C CYS A 106 1.16 -5.71 15.65
N SER A 107 -0.15 -5.87 15.85
CA SER A 107 -0.83 -7.17 15.74
C SER A 107 -0.99 -7.68 14.30
N LEU A 108 -1.06 -6.78 13.31
CA LEU A 108 -1.45 -7.12 11.93
C LEU A 108 -0.36 -6.81 10.89
N SER A 109 0.66 -6.01 11.23
CA SER A 109 1.74 -5.61 10.30
C SER A 109 3.14 -5.96 10.79
N GLY A 110 3.27 -6.68 11.90
CA GLY A 110 4.57 -7.16 12.36
C GLY A 110 5.47 -6.07 12.95
N PHE A 111 4.89 -4.95 13.43
CA PHE A 111 5.63 -3.88 14.09
C PHE A 111 5.85 -4.22 15.57
N PHE A 112 7.10 -4.44 15.98
CA PHE A 112 7.41 -4.85 17.36
C PHE A 112 8.65 -4.12 17.90
N PRO A 113 8.70 -3.86 19.22
CA PRO A 113 7.59 -3.98 20.19
C PRO A 113 6.48 -2.94 19.92
N ASN A 114 5.33 -3.10 20.60
CA ASN A 114 4.23 -2.13 20.55
C ASN A 114 4.62 -0.83 21.31
N ASP A 115 5.53 -0.04 20.73
CA ASP A 115 6.07 1.19 21.31
C ASP A 115 5.85 2.37 20.36
N GLU A 116 5.10 3.38 20.83
CA GLU A 116 4.80 4.59 20.07
C GLU A 116 6.07 5.38 19.72
N LYS A 117 7.14 5.27 20.53
CA LYS A 117 8.41 5.97 20.28
C LYS A 117 9.10 5.51 18.99
N LEU A 118 8.81 4.28 18.54
CA LEU A 118 9.37 3.71 17.31
C LEU A 118 8.56 4.10 16.06
N LEU A 119 7.36 4.68 16.25
CA LEU A 119 6.46 5.00 15.14
C LEU A 119 7.05 6.06 14.21
N SER A 120 7.78 7.04 14.75
CA SER A 120 8.46 8.06 13.95
C SER A 120 9.45 7.43 12.96
N SER A 121 10.36 6.61 13.47
CA SER A 121 11.38 5.92 12.67
C SER A 121 10.77 4.97 11.65
N PHE A 122 9.66 4.30 11.99
CA PHE A 122 8.93 3.48 11.03
C PHE A 122 8.35 4.33 9.90
N VAL A 123 7.69 5.44 10.20
CA VAL A 123 7.10 6.30 9.19
C VAL A 123 8.16 6.94 8.30
N ASP A 124 9.24 7.44 8.89
CA ASP A 124 10.37 8.01 8.15
C ASP A 124 10.99 6.98 7.20
N LEU A 125 11.21 5.74 7.68
CA LEU A 125 11.71 4.65 6.86
C LEU A 125 10.79 4.31 5.69
N MET A 126 9.48 4.24 5.93
CA MET A 126 8.50 3.90 4.89
C MET A 126 8.40 5.01 3.83
N ILE A 127 8.40 6.27 4.25
CA ILE A 127 8.37 7.43 3.34
C ILE A 127 9.67 7.53 2.53
N GLU A 128 10.82 7.34 3.17
CA GLU A 128 12.11 7.36 2.48
C GLU A 128 12.21 6.22 1.46
N SER A 129 11.75 5.02 1.83
CA SER A 129 11.70 3.88 0.93
C SER A 129 10.78 4.13 -0.27
N ALA A 130 9.64 4.80 -0.04
CA ALA A 130 8.66 5.11 -1.09
C ALA A 130 9.23 5.95 -2.24
N LYS A 131 10.29 6.73 -2.00
CA LYS A 131 10.97 7.53 -3.04
C LYS A 131 11.63 6.68 -4.13
N ASN A 132 11.90 5.41 -3.86
CA ASN A 132 12.55 4.49 -4.79
C ASN A 132 11.56 3.61 -5.57
N LEU A 133 10.26 3.87 -5.47
CA LEU A 133 9.23 3.06 -6.12
C LEU A 133 9.25 3.22 -7.64
N ASP A 134 9.48 2.12 -8.35
CA ASP A 134 9.24 2.01 -9.79
C ASP A 134 7.79 1.59 -10.08
N ILE A 135 7.25 0.68 -9.27
CA ILE A 135 5.88 0.17 -9.39
C ILE A 135 5.22 0.09 -8.01
N LEU A 136 3.98 0.58 -7.92
CA LEU A 136 3.16 0.48 -6.71
C LEU A 136 1.80 -0.16 -7.03
N GLY A 137 1.52 -1.28 -6.36
CA GLY A 137 0.23 -1.95 -6.40
C GLY A 137 -0.75 -1.32 -5.42
N ILE A 138 -1.74 -0.60 -5.96
CA ILE A 138 -2.78 0.08 -5.21
C ILE A 138 -3.76 -0.95 -4.62
N TRP A 139 -3.93 -0.87 -3.30
CA TRP A 139 -4.84 -1.68 -2.52
C TRP A 139 -5.94 -0.84 -1.87
N ASN A 140 -5.64 0.40 -1.48
CA ASN A 140 -6.58 1.22 -0.74
C ASN A 140 -6.42 2.72 -1.01
N HIS A 141 -7.48 3.47 -0.74
CA HIS A 141 -7.52 4.91 -0.98
C HIS A 141 -6.50 5.73 -0.16
N LEU A 142 -5.92 5.21 0.93
CA LEU A 142 -4.98 5.98 1.73
C LEU A 142 -3.62 6.17 1.06
N GLU A 143 -3.29 5.33 0.08
CA GLU A 143 -2.00 5.37 -0.62
C GLU A 143 -1.81 6.67 -1.41
N GLU A 144 -2.91 7.35 -1.78
CA GLU A 144 -2.86 8.67 -2.43
C GLU A 144 -2.29 9.79 -1.54
N TYR A 145 -2.28 9.58 -0.21
CA TYR A 145 -1.79 10.55 0.77
C TYR A 145 -0.37 10.27 1.25
N ILE A 146 0.26 9.20 0.77
CA ILE A 146 1.64 8.89 1.13
C ILE A 146 2.54 9.91 0.40
N PRO A 147 3.32 10.71 1.15
CA PRO A 147 4.12 11.76 0.54
C PRO A 147 5.30 11.18 -0.22
N HIS A 148 5.81 11.96 -1.17
CA HIS A 148 7.07 11.69 -1.90
C HIS A 148 7.10 10.41 -2.75
N ILE A 149 5.94 9.81 -3.06
CA ILE A 149 5.85 8.83 -4.15
C ILE A 149 6.21 9.53 -5.47
N PRO A 150 7.21 9.04 -6.24
CA PRO A 150 7.60 9.66 -7.49
C PRO A 150 6.46 9.75 -8.51
N GLU A 151 6.46 10.84 -9.29
CA GLU A 151 5.42 11.04 -10.32
C GLU A 151 5.49 9.99 -11.44
N ASN A 152 6.68 9.44 -11.67
CA ASN A 152 6.94 8.41 -12.68
C ASN A 152 6.70 6.97 -12.18
N THR A 153 6.33 6.74 -10.91
CA THR A 153 5.98 5.40 -10.42
C THR A 153 4.80 4.84 -11.21
N PHE A 154 4.92 3.64 -11.76
CA PHE A 154 3.77 2.99 -12.40
C PHE A 154 2.79 2.50 -11.34
N LEU A 155 1.53 2.90 -11.45
CA LEU A 155 0.47 2.46 -10.53
C LEU A 155 -0.35 1.36 -11.20
N CYS A 156 -0.58 0.27 -10.48
CA CYS A 156 -1.39 -0.85 -10.93
C CYS A 156 -2.30 -1.33 -9.79
N LYS A 157 -3.25 -2.22 -10.05
CA LYS A 157 -3.99 -2.84 -8.95
C LYS A 157 -3.10 -3.85 -8.24
N ILE A 158 -3.28 -4.04 -6.93
CA ILE A 158 -2.50 -5.02 -6.17
C ILE A 158 -2.51 -6.43 -6.78
N ARG A 159 -3.66 -6.88 -7.31
CA ARG A 159 -3.81 -8.20 -7.92
C ARG A 159 -3.02 -8.35 -9.22
N GLU A 160 -2.62 -7.25 -9.85
CA GLU A 160 -1.84 -7.26 -11.07
C GLU A 160 -0.35 -7.53 -10.79
N LEU A 161 0.08 -7.42 -9.53
CA LEU A 161 1.40 -7.88 -9.09
C LEU A 161 1.47 -9.41 -8.95
N GLU A 162 0.33 -10.09 -8.88
CA GLU A 162 0.25 -11.54 -8.65
C GLU A 162 0.46 -12.31 -9.97
N PRO A 163 1.58 -13.03 -10.15
CA PRO A 163 1.93 -13.61 -11.45
C PRO A 163 1.00 -14.76 -11.88
N TRP A 164 0.35 -15.47 -10.95
CA TRP A 164 -0.43 -16.68 -11.25
C TRP A 164 -1.74 -16.45 -12.04
N PHE A 165 -2.12 -15.21 -12.30
CA PHE A 165 -3.31 -14.88 -13.08
C PHE A 165 -3.02 -14.60 -14.57
N TYR A 166 -1.78 -14.72 -15.01
CA TYR A 166 -1.33 -14.24 -16.32
C TYR A 166 -0.69 -15.35 -17.14
N ASN A 167 -0.93 -15.33 -18.45
CA ASN A 167 -0.32 -16.28 -19.40
C ASN A 167 1.19 -16.03 -19.55
N ASN A 168 1.61 -14.77 -19.48
CA ASN A 168 3.01 -14.35 -19.53
C ASN A 168 3.41 -13.69 -18.21
N PRO A 169 3.57 -14.48 -17.11
CA PRO A 169 3.83 -13.92 -15.80
C PRO A 169 5.24 -13.37 -15.69
N TRP A 170 5.43 -12.31 -14.89
CA TRP A 170 6.78 -11.76 -14.65
C TRP A 170 7.73 -12.74 -13.96
N SER A 171 7.20 -13.71 -13.22
CA SER A 171 7.99 -14.70 -12.48
C SER A 171 8.80 -15.64 -13.37
N GLN A 172 8.40 -15.87 -14.62
CA GLN A 172 9.17 -16.70 -15.56
C GLN A 172 10.55 -16.09 -15.85
N TYR A 173 10.66 -14.76 -15.84
CA TYR A 173 11.91 -14.05 -16.09
C TYR A 173 12.88 -14.11 -14.90
N LEU A 174 12.48 -14.72 -13.79
CA LEU A 174 13.38 -15.05 -12.68
C LEU A 174 14.13 -16.37 -12.89
N GLU A 175 13.86 -17.12 -13.97
CA GLU A 175 14.57 -18.37 -14.26
C GLU A 175 16.09 -18.15 -14.30
N GLY A 176 16.82 -19.06 -13.65
CA GLY A 176 18.28 -18.98 -13.51
C GLY A 176 18.80 -17.87 -12.59
N LYS A 177 17.94 -17.02 -12.02
CA LYS A 177 18.35 -15.97 -11.07
C LYS A 177 18.37 -16.49 -9.64
N LYS A 178 19.27 -15.93 -8.83
CA LYS A 178 19.30 -16.17 -7.38
C LYS A 178 18.24 -15.30 -6.72
N ILE A 179 17.34 -15.92 -5.95
CA ILE A 179 16.25 -15.25 -5.24
C ILE A 179 16.48 -15.37 -3.74
N LEU A 180 16.42 -14.26 -3.02
CA LEU A 180 16.38 -14.23 -1.56
C LEU A 180 14.95 -13.96 -1.10
N VAL A 181 14.40 -14.85 -0.27
CA VAL A 181 13.08 -14.68 0.33
C VAL A 181 13.26 -14.46 1.82
N ILE A 182 12.78 -13.32 2.32
CA ILE A 182 12.77 -12.98 3.74
C ILE A 182 11.32 -13.05 4.22
N HIS A 183 11.01 -14.01 5.09
CA HIS A 183 9.64 -14.19 5.59
C HIS A 183 9.63 -14.85 6.96
N PRO A 184 8.74 -14.44 7.89
CA PRO A 184 8.61 -15.09 9.21
C PRO A 184 8.19 -16.57 9.13
N PHE A 185 7.64 -17.01 8.00
CA PHE A 185 7.23 -18.40 7.73
C PHE A 185 8.22 -19.16 6.84
N GLU A 186 9.52 -18.84 6.93
CA GLU A 186 10.57 -19.48 6.14
C GLU A 186 10.50 -21.02 6.21
N GLY A 187 10.27 -21.59 7.40
CA GLY A 187 10.14 -23.04 7.58
C GLY A 187 9.01 -23.64 6.73
N SER A 188 7.83 -23.01 6.73
CA SER A 188 6.68 -23.43 5.92
C SER A 188 6.95 -23.28 4.43
N ILE A 189 7.63 -22.20 4.01
CA ILE A 189 8.00 -21.98 2.61
C ILE A 189 8.98 -23.06 2.14
N ARG A 190 10.03 -23.33 2.92
CA ARG A 190 11.00 -24.39 2.61
C ARG A 190 10.33 -25.76 2.50
N HIS A 191 9.41 -26.09 3.41
CA HIS A 191 8.65 -27.34 3.37
C HIS A 191 7.79 -27.46 2.10
N GLN A 192 7.01 -26.42 1.76
CA GLN A 192 6.19 -26.40 0.56
C GLN A 192 7.02 -26.50 -0.72
N TYR A 193 8.14 -25.78 -0.78
CA TYR A 193 9.05 -25.80 -1.92
C TYR A 193 9.64 -27.19 -2.13
N ALA A 194 10.14 -27.84 -1.07
CA ALA A 194 10.67 -29.20 -1.13
C ALA A 194 9.61 -30.23 -1.56
N LYS A 195 8.36 -30.08 -1.11
CA LYS A 195 7.25 -30.96 -1.51
C LYS A 195 6.86 -30.77 -2.98
N ASN A 196 6.79 -29.53 -3.45
CA ASN A 196 6.42 -29.22 -4.84
C ASN A 196 7.51 -29.65 -5.83
N ILE A 197 8.79 -29.58 -5.46
CA ILE A 197 9.90 -30.15 -6.27
C ILE A 197 9.79 -31.68 -6.35
N ARG A 198 9.40 -32.35 -5.26
CA ARG A 198 9.31 -33.82 -5.21
C ARG A 198 8.06 -34.39 -5.88
N GLY A 199 7.07 -33.55 -6.19
CA GLY A 199 5.74 -33.98 -6.67
C GLY A 199 5.34 -33.53 -8.07
N GLY A 200 6.18 -32.79 -8.81
CA GLY A 200 5.80 -32.24 -10.11
C GLY A 200 6.95 -32.14 -11.09
N GLY A 201 6.96 -33.04 -12.08
CA GLY A 201 7.42 -32.68 -13.41
C GLY A 201 6.64 -31.45 -13.86
N PHE A 202 7.32 -30.55 -14.58
CA PHE A 202 6.70 -29.38 -15.20
C PHE A 202 5.48 -29.83 -16.00
N VAL A 203 4.28 -29.65 -15.44
CA VAL A 203 3.06 -29.71 -16.24
C VAL A 203 3.09 -28.45 -17.07
N GLN A 204 3.60 -28.58 -18.29
CA GLN A 204 3.33 -27.65 -19.37
C GLN A 204 1.81 -27.48 -19.43
N ARG A 205 1.33 -26.27 -19.16
CA ARG A 205 0.03 -25.81 -19.58
C ARG A 205 0.22 -24.92 -20.80
#